data_AF-A0A7V3Y2Y4-F1
#
_entry.id   AF-A0A7V3Y2Y4-F1
#
_cell.length_a   1.000
_cell.length_b   1.000
_cell.length_c   1.000
_cell.angle_alpha   90.00
_cell.angle_beta   90.00
_cell.angle_gamma   90.00
#
_symmetry.space_group_name_H-M   'P 1'
#
loop_
_entity.id
_entity.type
_entity.pdbx_description
1 polymer ?
#
loop_
_entity_poly.entity_id
_entity_poly.type
_entity_poly.pdbx_seq_one_letter_code
_entity_poly.pdbx_strand_id
1 'polypeptide(L)'
;MDNSELLNSIHRRMMNELLNRSQGRSSAPQLKEIIAIDQNLRKEIADLYTRLVDLGDKEMAINILSDHVAIMVEMIVSFKTEK
;
A
#
# COMPACT_ATOMS: atom_id res chain seq x y z
N MET A 1 14.32 13.14 5.36
CA MET A 1 13.63 11.96 5.91
C MET A 1 13.52 10.97 4.78
N ASP A 2 14.08 9.77 4.97
CA ASP A 2 14.14 8.76 3.93
C ASP A 2 12.74 8.11 3.77
N ASN A 3 12.21 8.07 2.54
CA ASN A 3 10.92 7.45 2.24
C ASN A 3 10.85 5.98 2.72
N SER A 4 12.02 5.32 2.80
CA SER A 4 12.15 3.99 3.36
C SER A 4 11.68 3.92 4.83
N GLU A 5 11.96 4.94 5.65
CA GLU A 5 11.59 4.98 7.06
C GLU A 5 10.07 5.10 7.26
N LEU A 6 9.43 5.94 6.44
CA LEU A 6 7.98 6.13 6.44
C LEU A 6 7.27 4.82 6.06
N LEU A 7 7.67 4.20 4.94
CA LEU A 7 7.10 2.93 4.47
C LEU A 7 7.28 1.81 5.50
N ASN A 8 8.46 1.75 6.13
CA ASN A 8 8.75 0.79 7.20
C ASN A 8 7.88 1.00 8.45
N SER A 9 7.58 2.25 8.81
CA SER A 9 6.72 2.56 9.95
C SER A 9 5.27 2.13 9.71
N ILE A 10 4.74 2.37 8.50
CA ILE A 10 3.39 1.97 8.10
C ILE A 10 3.30 0.44 8.07
N HIS A 11 4.33 -0.24 7.54
CA HIS A 11 4.37 -1.69 7.46
C HIS A 11 4.34 -2.33 8.86
N ARG A 12 5.15 -1.83 9.80
CA ARG A 12 5.16 -2.30 11.19
C ARG A 12 3.81 -2.12 11.88
N ARG A 13 3.17 -0.96 11.71
CA ARG A 13 1.84 -0.71 12.30
C ARG A 13 0.81 -1.72 11.77
N MET A 14 0.79 -1.93 10.46
CA MET A 14 -0.16 -2.85 9.82
C MET A 14 0.08 -4.32 10.23
N MET A 15 1.34 -4.77 10.31
CA MET A 15 1.65 -6.12 10.81
C MET A 15 1.16 -6.31 12.26
N ASN A 16 1.36 -5.32 13.12
CA ASN A 16 0.91 -5.39 14.51
C ASN A 16 -0.62 -5.47 14.60
N GLU A 17 -1.34 -4.72 13.76
CA GLU A 17 -2.81 -4.77 13.71
C GLU A 17 -3.33 -6.11 13.17
N LEU A 18 -2.70 -6.67 12.14
CA LEU A 18 -3.06 -7.98 11.56
C LEU A 18 -2.78 -9.13 12.54
N LEU A 19 -1.63 -9.10 13.22
CA LEU A 19 -1.29 -10.11 14.24
C LEU A 19 -2.26 -10.05 15.42
N ASN A 20 -2.64 -8.83 15.87
CA ASN A 20 -3.62 -8.67 16.93
C ASN A 20 -5.05 -9.09 16.52
N ARG A 21 -5.45 -8.90 15.26
CA ARG A 21 -6.78 -9.31 14.75
C ARG A 21 -6.88 -10.79 14.37
N SER A 22 -5.76 -11.45 14.05
CA SER A 22 -5.74 -12.85 13.59
C SER A 22 -5.93 -13.91 14.67
N GLN A 23 -6.08 -13.53 15.95
CA GLN A 23 -6.53 -14.46 17.00
C GLN A 23 -7.92 -15.08 16.73
N GLY A 24 -8.63 -14.63 15.69
CA GLY A 24 -9.95 -15.11 15.28
C GLY A 24 -9.97 -16.26 14.28
N ARG A 25 -9.78 -16.01 12.96
CA ARG A 25 -10.31 -16.94 11.92
C ARG A 25 -9.66 -16.89 10.52
N SER A 26 -8.48 -16.33 10.32
CA SER A 26 -7.85 -16.31 8.98
C SER A 26 -6.87 -17.48 8.81
N SER A 27 -7.09 -18.34 7.82
CA SER A 27 -6.14 -19.40 7.44
C SER A 27 -4.77 -18.76 7.13
N ALA A 28 -3.79 -19.04 7.99
CA ALA A 28 -2.45 -18.44 7.96
C ALA A 28 -1.75 -18.36 6.58
N PRO A 29 -1.96 -19.27 5.62
CA PRO A 29 -1.36 -19.17 4.28
C PRO A 29 -1.84 -17.96 3.45
N GLN A 30 -3.15 -17.70 3.42
CA GLN A 30 -3.73 -16.59 2.64
C GLN A 30 -3.29 -15.23 3.18
N LEU A 31 -3.17 -15.10 4.50
CA LEU A 31 -2.68 -13.89 5.14
C LEU A 31 -1.23 -13.60 4.76
N LYS A 32 -0.36 -14.62 4.74
CA LYS A 32 1.05 -14.46 4.33
C LYS A 32 1.17 -14.00 2.88
N GLU A 33 0.31 -14.51 2.00
CA GLU A 33 0.27 -14.10 0.59
C GLU A 33 -0.14 -12.63 0.45
N ILE A 34 -1.19 -12.20 1.16
CA ILE A 34 -1.63 -10.78 1.18
C ILE A 34 -0.51 -9.87 1.69
N ILE A 35 0.21 -10.28 2.74
CA ILE A 35 1.34 -9.52 3.29
C ILE A 35 2.46 -9.37 2.25
N ALA A 36 2.80 -10.44 1.53
CA ALA A 36 3.83 -10.40 0.49
C ALA A 36 3.42 -9.49 -0.69
N ILE A 37 2.15 -9.54 -1.09
CA ILE A 37 1.60 -8.66 -2.13
C ILE A 37 1.68 -7.20 -1.70
N ASP A 38 1.29 -6.87 -0.47
CA ASP A 38 1.36 -5.51 0.07
C ASP A 38 2.82 -5.00 0.15
N GLN A 39 3.76 -5.83 0.58
CA GLN A 39 5.18 -5.47 0.60
C GLN A 39 5.71 -5.14 -0.80
N ASN A 40 5.36 -5.96 -1.80
CA ASN A 40 5.75 -5.71 -3.19
C ASN A 40 5.12 -4.42 -3.71
N LEU A 41 3.82 -4.19 -3.46
CA LEU A 41 3.13 -2.98 -3.87
C LEU A 41 3.82 -1.71 -3.33
N ARG A 42 4.23 -1.71 -2.05
CA ARG A 42 4.95 -0.57 -1.46
C ARG A 42 6.29 -0.31 -2.14
N LYS A 43 7.01 -1.37 -2.51
CA LYS A 43 8.28 -1.25 -3.24
C LYS A 43 8.03 -0.66 -4.63
N GLU A 44 7.06 -1.18 -5.36
CA GLU A 44 6.71 -0.68 -6.69
C GLU A 44 6.25 0.80 -6.65
N ILE A 45 5.52 1.22 -5.61
CA ILE A 45 5.15 2.63 -5.40
C ILE A 45 6.40 3.51 -5.17
N ALA A 46 7.37 3.03 -4.39
CA ALA A 46 8.62 3.76 -4.16
C ALA A 46 9.48 3.86 -5.44
N ASP A 47 9.54 2.79 -6.22
CA ASP A 47 10.25 2.74 -7.50
C ASP A 47 9.56 3.67 -8.53
N LEU A 48 8.22 3.66 -8.58
CA LEU A 48 7.42 4.59 -9.39
C LEU A 48 7.74 6.04 -9.02
N TYR A 49 7.71 6.38 -7.73
CA TYR A 49 8.04 7.74 -7.27
C TYR A 49 9.42 8.19 -7.75
N THR A 50 10.43 7.33 -7.61
CA THR A 50 11.80 7.64 -8.07
C THR A 50 11.83 7.94 -9.56
N ARG A 51 11.15 7.13 -10.38
CA ARG A 51 11.06 7.36 -11.83
C ARG A 51 10.29 8.64 -12.19
N LEU A 52 9.25 8.98 -11.44
CA LEU A 52 8.50 10.23 -11.64
C LEU A 52 9.33 11.46 -11.28
N VAL A 53 10.19 11.36 -10.26
CA VAL A 53 11.16 12.40 -9.91
C VAL A 53 12.18 12.57 -11.05
N ASP A 54 12.73 11.46 -11.56
CA ASP A 54 13.72 11.48 -12.65
C ASP A 54 13.14 12.03 -13.96
N LEU A 55 11.85 11.80 -14.23
CA LEU A 55 11.14 12.34 -15.39
C LEU A 55 11.08 13.87 -15.40
N GLY A 56 11.03 14.51 -14.22
CA GLY A 56 11.01 15.97 -14.07
C GLY A 56 9.69 16.67 -14.47
N ASP A 57 8.68 15.93 -14.95
CA ASP A 57 7.35 16.46 -15.25
C ASP A 57 6.43 16.35 -14.02
N LYS A 58 6.33 17.46 -13.28
CA LYS A 58 5.56 17.54 -12.05
C LYS A 58 4.05 17.31 -12.25
N GLU A 59 3.47 17.85 -13.31
CA GLU A 59 2.03 17.73 -13.55
C GLU A 59 1.67 16.28 -13.90
N MET A 60 2.47 15.64 -14.76
CA MET A 60 2.29 14.23 -15.07
C MET A 60 2.45 13.34 -13.82
N ALA A 61 3.45 13.62 -12.98
CA ALA A 61 3.65 12.88 -11.74
C ALA A 61 2.45 13.01 -10.78
N ILE A 62 1.89 14.22 -10.64
CA ILE A 62 0.69 14.45 -9.81
C ILE A 62 -0.50 13.68 -10.36
N ASN A 63 -0.73 13.70 -11.68
CA ASN A 63 -1.85 13.00 -12.30
C ASN A 63 -1.76 11.48 -12.06
N ILE A 64 -0.61 10.87 -12.32
CA ILE A 64 -0.41 9.42 -12.14
C ILE A 64 -0.64 9.01 -10.68
N LEU A 65 -0.08 9.77 -9.72
CA LEU A 65 -0.27 9.47 -8.30
C LEU A 65 -1.73 9.65 -7.86
N SER A 66 -2.42 10.65 -8.41
CA SER A 66 -3.83 10.91 -8.12
C SER A 66 -4.72 9.77 -8.61
N ASP A 67 -4.48 9.25 -9.81
CA ASP A 67 -5.22 8.12 -10.37
C ASP A 67 -5.04 6.85 -9.52
N HIS A 68 -3.81 6.57 -9.05
CA HIS A 68 -3.57 5.45 -8.14
C HIS A 68 -4.29 5.60 -6.79
N VAL A 69 -4.31 6.82 -6.24
CA VAL A 69 -5.08 7.10 -5.02
C VAL A 69 -6.58 6.92 -5.24
N ALA A 70 -7.11 7.35 -6.38
CA ALA A 70 -8.52 7.18 -6.73
C ALA A 70 -8.92 5.69 -6.73
N ILE A 71 -8.13 4.83 -7.37
CA ILE A 71 -8.34 3.38 -7.37
C ILE A 71 -8.37 2.83 -5.93
N MET A 72 -7.41 3.23 -5.09
CA MET A 72 -7.37 2.78 -3.69
C MET A 72 -8.59 3.24 -2.89
N VAL A 73 -9.09 4.46 -3.13
CA VAL A 73 -10.31 4.98 -2.51
C VAL A 73 -11.53 4.16 -2.94
N GLU A 74 -11.66 3.85 -4.23
CA GLU A 74 -12.77 3.03 -4.74
C GLU A 74 -12.77 1.62 -4.12
N MET A 75 -11.59 1.00 -3.98
CA MET A 75 -11.45 -0.29 -3.30
C MET A 75 -11.88 -0.23 -1.83
N ILE A 76 -11.48 0.83 -1.11
CA ILE A 76 -11.91 1.04 0.29
C ILE A 76 -13.42 1.22 0.39
N VAL A 77 -14.01 2.00 -0.51
CA VAL A 77 -15.47 2.17 -0.57
C VAL A 77 -16.13 0.82 -0.79
N SER A 78 -15.62 0.02 -1.73
CA SER A 78 -16.14 -1.32 -2.04
C SER A 78 -16.15 -2.21 -0.79
N PHE A 79 -15.02 -2.32 -0.07
CA PHE A 79 -14.94 -3.09 1.19
C PHE A 79 -15.86 -2.57 2.31
N LYS A 80 -16.16 -1.27 2.34
CA LYS A 80 -17.11 -0.69 3.32
C LYS A 80 -18.57 -0.95 2.94
N THR A 81 -18.85 -1.11 1.65
CA THR A 81 -20.20 -1.32 1.12
C THR A 81 -20.56 -2.79 0.91
N GLU A 82 -19.58 -3.69 0.86
CA GLU A 82 -19.79 -5.14 0.89
C GLU A 82 -20.51 -5.54 2.18
N LYS A 83 -21.67 -6.20 2.04
CA LYS A 83 -22.51 -6.74 3.11
C LYS A 83 -22.11 -8.15 3.50
#